data_AF-A0A1W9S2W9-F1
#
_entry.id   AF-A0A1W9S2W9-F1
#
_cell.length_a   1.000
_cell.length_b   1.000
_cell.length_c   1.000
_cell.angle_alpha   90.00
_cell.angle_beta   90.00
_cell.angle_gamma   90.00
#
_symmetry.space_group_name_H-M   'P 1'
#
loop_
_entity.id
_entity.type
_entity.pdbx_description
1 polymer ?
#
loop_
_entity_poly.entity_id
_entity_poly.type
_entity_poly.pdbx_seq_one_letter_code
_entity_poly.pdbx_strand_id
1 'polypeptide(L)'
;MDGGFRNYAIGNYALAGGGSHNYARGQYSVICGGGGSSAADSNSASGTLSFIGGGSRNSATNTASAICGGANNIASGFESMVGGGYGNTASGLYSTVGAGYNNTASGAYSTVSGGYSNIASGDSSTVSGGTFNTAGGYASSVCGGHRNLNEGNNSVILGGLHDTLTSSASVSMAFGFRVYVNNSRKVVFFNDYYSGYFGLNRDDNDGGINYPIHVGTRTTNGNGAYLSYGGTWTNSSSKTFKENFQPLNRQQLLDRISQLPVGSWQYKDSQERHIGPYAEDFVSAFDVGTIREDGKRENMYLAAGDVAGVALAGVKALLERIEQLEKRIAELEAEKR
;
A
#
# COMPACT_ATOMS: atom_id res chain seq x y z
N MET A 1 -15.85 -26.58 51.93
CA MET A 1 -16.81 -25.82 51.12
C MET A 1 -16.04 -24.81 50.30
N ASP A 2 -16.09 -24.80 48.99
CA ASP A 2 -16.48 -25.81 48.01
C ASP A 2 -15.68 -25.39 46.78
N GLY A 3 -15.17 -26.32 45.99
CA GLY A 3 -14.44 -26.05 44.74
C GLY A 3 -15.29 -25.35 43.67
N GLY A 4 -16.23 -24.49 44.05
CA GLY A 4 -17.15 -23.74 43.24
C GLY A 4 -18.55 -24.37 43.11
N PHE A 5 -19.37 -23.80 42.23
CA PHE A 5 -20.73 -24.26 41.95
C PHE A 5 -20.83 -24.90 40.56
N ARG A 6 -21.27 -26.17 40.48
CA ARG A 6 -21.45 -26.91 39.22
C ARG A 6 -20.17 -27.01 38.37
N ASN A 7 -19.09 -27.50 38.96
CA ASN A 7 -17.85 -27.81 38.24
C ASN A 7 -17.72 -29.32 38.03
N TYR A 8 -17.36 -29.75 36.81
CA TYR A 8 -17.29 -31.14 36.40
C TYR A 8 -15.94 -31.44 35.76
N ALA A 9 -15.17 -32.34 36.38
CA ALA A 9 -13.97 -32.94 35.80
C ALA A 9 -14.27 -34.42 35.50
N ILE A 10 -14.47 -34.73 34.21
CA ILE A 10 -14.96 -36.04 33.75
C ILE A 10 -13.87 -36.82 33.01
N GLY A 11 -12.93 -36.12 32.37
CA GLY A 11 -11.81 -36.76 31.69
C GLY A 11 -10.83 -37.41 32.68
N ASN A 12 -10.15 -38.47 32.24
CA ASN A 12 -9.10 -39.09 33.06
C ASN A 12 -8.00 -38.06 33.35
N TYR A 13 -7.65 -37.90 34.62
CA TYR A 13 -6.68 -36.90 35.11
C TYR A 13 -7.05 -35.44 34.83
N ALA A 14 -8.33 -35.14 34.60
CA ALA A 14 -8.79 -33.78 34.42
C ALA A 14 -8.85 -33.00 35.75
N LEU A 15 -8.71 -31.67 35.68
CA LEU A 15 -8.77 -30.76 36.83
C LEU A 15 -9.77 -29.62 36.56
N ALA A 16 -10.66 -29.36 37.52
CA ALA A 16 -11.44 -28.13 37.60
C ALA A 16 -11.22 -27.49 38.98
N GLY A 17 -10.41 -26.43 39.03
CA GLY A 17 -9.85 -25.89 40.28
C GLY A 17 -10.81 -25.05 41.15
N GLY A 18 -11.87 -24.49 40.58
CA GLY A 18 -12.79 -23.61 41.31
C GLY A 18 -13.83 -22.94 40.40
N GLY A 19 -14.63 -22.01 40.94
CA GLY A 19 -15.49 -21.11 40.13
C GLY A 19 -16.91 -21.63 39.86
N SER A 20 -17.50 -21.36 38.70
CA SER A 20 -18.89 -21.75 38.41
C SER A 20 -19.10 -22.24 36.98
N HIS A 21 -19.79 -23.38 36.82
CA HIS A 21 -20.12 -23.99 35.52
C HIS A 21 -18.90 -24.33 34.65
N ASN A 22 -17.85 -24.90 35.24
CA ASN A 22 -16.66 -25.34 34.51
C ASN A 22 -16.72 -26.83 34.16
N TYR A 23 -16.34 -27.19 32.93
CA TYR A 23 -16.44 -28.56 32.40
C TYR A 23 -15.12 -29.00 31.76
N ALA A 24 -14.30 -29.72 32.52
CA ALA A 24 -13.07 -30.36 32.05
C ALA A 24 -13.37 -31.81 31.63
N ARG A 25 -13.54 -32.05 30.32
CA ARG A 25 -13.96 -33.36 29.76
C ARG A 25 -12.85 -34.11 29.04
N GLY A 26 -11.82 -33.41 28.56
CA GLY A 26 -10.68 -34.04 27.88
C GLY A 26 -9.76 -34.79 28.84
N GLN A 27 -9.06 -35.80 28.33
CA GLN A 27 -8.02 -36.47 29.12
C GLN A 27 -6.89 -35.47 29.44
N TYR A 28 -6.45 -35.40 30.69
CA TYR A 28 -5.49 -34.40 31.20
C TYR A 28 -5.91 -32.93 30.99
N SER A 29 -7.20 -32.64 30.78
CA SER A 29 -7.61 -31.24 30.60
C SER A 29 -7.65 -30.48 31.92
N VAL A 30 -7.33 -29.18 31.88
CA VAL A 30 -7.24 -28.33 33.06
C VAL A 30 -8.06 -27.07 32.89
N ILE A 31 -8.90 -26.78 33.89
CA ILE A 31 -9.53 -25.48 34.07
C ILE A 31 -9.13 -24.98 35.47
N CYS A 32 -8.36 -23.89 35.54
CA CYS A 32 -7.87 -23.39 36.84
C CYS A 32 -8.99 -22.75 37.69
N GLY A 33 -9.99 -22.11 37.07
CA GLY A 33 -11.10 -21.46 37.77
C GLY A 33 -11.98 -20.59 36.85
N GLY A 34 -12.73 -19.64 37.42
CA GLY A 34 -13.60 -18.72 36.65
C GLY A 34 -15.03 -19.24 36.40
N GLY A 35 -15.73 -18.62 35.44
CA GLY A 35 -17.16 -18.83 35.11
C GLY A 35 -18.14 -18.30 36.19
N GLY A 36 -19.42 -17.94 35.96
CA GLY A 36 -20.30 -17.83 34.78
C GLY A 36 -20.45 -16.38 34.23
N SER A 37 -21.52 -15.97 33.51
CA SER A 37 -22.95 -16.00 33.92
C SER A 37 -23.92 -16.64 32.89
N SER A 38 -24.08 -17.95 32.99
CA SER A 38 -25.05 -18.82 32.27
C SER A 38 -24.93 -18.94 30.75
N ALA A 39 -23.98 -19.79 30.35
CA ALA A 39 -24.23 -20.89 29.41
C ALA A 39 -24.19 -22.20 30.22
N ALA A 40 -24.73 -23.31 29.70
CA ALA A 40 -24.67 -24.61 30.39
C ALA A 40 -23.22 -24.98 30.75
N ASP A 41 -22.27 -24.68 29.85
CA ASP A 41 -20.84 -24.72 30.10
C ASP A 41 -20.27 -23.30 30.05
N SER A 42 -19.78 -22.76 31.17
CA SER A 42 -19.06 -21.50 31.16
C SER A 42 -17.65 -21.67 30.63
N ASN A 43 -16.77 -22.44 31.28
CA ASN A 43 -15.51 -22.83 30.64
C ASN A 43 -15.58 -24.30 30.27
N SER A 44 -15.25 -24.63 29.03
CA SER A 44 -15.33 -25.99 28.49
C SER A 44 -13.98 -26.41 27.92
N ALA A 45 -13.29 -27.29 28.63
CA ALA A 45 -12.01 -27.87 28.20
C ALA A 45 -12.24 -29.34 27.82
N SER A 46 -12.66 -29.59 26.58
CA SER A 46 -13.04 -30.92 26.09
C SER A 46 -11.96 -31.63 25.29
N GLY A 47 -10.93 -30.92 24.83
CA GLY A 47 -9.81 -31.51 24.11
C GLY A 47 -8.84 -32.24 25.05
N THR A 48 -8.20 -33.31 24.59
CA THR A 48 -7.09 -33.96 25.33
C THR A 48 -5.96 -32.96 25.55
N LEU A 49 -5.41 -32.86 26.76
CA LEU A 49 -4.38 -31.87 27.14
C LEU A 49 -4.82 -30.41 26.96
N SER A 50 -6.11 -30.13 26.86
CA SER A 50 -6.60 -28.74 26.73
C SER A 50 -6.46 -27.97 28.05
N PHE A 51 -6.21 -26.67 27.94
CA PHE A 51 -5.97 -25.79 29.09
C PHE A 51 -6.84 -24.53 29.03
N ILE A 52 -7.50 -24.21 30.14
CA ILE A 52 -8.15 -22.92 30.36
C ILE A 52 -7.65 -22.33 31.68
N GLY A 53 -6.94 -21.22 31.62
CA GLY A 53 -6.38 -20.54 32.80
C GLY A 53 -7.43 -19.82 33.65
N GLY A 54 -8.58 -19.46 33.08
CA GLY A 54 -9.70 -18.86 33.81
C GLY A 54 -10.63 -18.06 32.91
N GLY A 55 -11.30 -17.06 33.47
CA GLY A 55 -12.23 -16.19 32.74
C GLY A 55 -13.63 -16.79 32.62
N SER A 56 -14.40 -16.44 31.58
CA SER A 56 -15.78 -16.90 31.41
C SER A 56 -16.15 -17.19 29.95
N ARG A 57 -16.92 -18.24 29.70
CA ARG A 57 -17.40 -18.59 28.34
C ARG A 57 -16.27 -19.00 27.39
N ASN A 58 -15.18 -19.55 27.90
CA ASN A 58 -14.05 -20.01 27.09
C ASN A 58 -14.22 -21.48 26.67
N SER A 59 -13.86 -21.82 25.43
CA SER A 59 -14.04 -23.16 24.87
C SER A 59 -12.75 -23.65 24.21
N ALA A 60 -12.08 -24.61 24.84
CA ALA A 60 -10.86 -25.27 24.36
C ALA A 60 -11.19 -26.73 24.00
N THR A 61 -11.43 -27.00 22.71
CA THR A 61 -12.13 -28.23 22.30
C THR A 61 -11.27 -29.29 21.64
N ASN A 62 -10.08 -28.93 21.14
CA ASN A 62 -9.21 -29.83 20.40
C ASN A 62 -7.93 -30.16 21.20
N THR A 63 -7.18 -31.15 20.75
CA THR A 63 -5.98 -31.62 21.44
C THR A 63 -4.96 -30.50 21.62
N ALA A 64 -4.46 -30.36 22.85
CA ALA A 64 -3.47 -29.36 23.27
C ALA A 64 -3.87 -27.90 22.96
N SER A 65 -5.18 -27.62 22.81
CA SER A 65 -5.67 -26.25 22.70
C SER A 65 -5.58 -25.51 24.03
N ALA A 66 -5.19 -24.24 24.00
CA ALA A 66 -4.95 -23.45 25.21
C ALA A 66 -5.63 -22.08 25.16
N ILE A 67 -6.28 -21.70 26.26
CA ILE A 67 -6.81 -20.36 26.48
C ILE A 67 -6.29 -19.87 27.83
N CYS A 68 -5.46 -18.83 27.87
CA CYS A 68 -4.91 -18.37 29.16
C CYS A 68 -5.95 -17.64 30.02
N GLY A 69 -6.98 -17.03 29.42
CA GLY A 69 -8.08 -16.37 30.14
C GLY A 69 -8.99 -15.55 29.23
N GLY A 70 -9.63 -14.51 29.78
CA GLY A 70 -10.54 -13.64 29.03
C GLY A 70 -11.97 -14.18 28.95
N ALA A 71 -12.77 -13.73 27.98
CA ALA A 71 -14.15 -14.16 27.85
C ALA A 71 -14.62 -14.43 26.42
N ASN A 72 -15.47 -15.45 26.26
CA ASN A 72 -16.00 -15.88 24.96
C ASN A 72 -14.89 -16.24 23.94
N ASN A 73 -13.76 -16.77 24.40
CA ASN A 73 -12.68 -17.20 23.53
C ASN A 73 -12.86 -18.66 23.10
N ILE A 74 -12.49 -18.98 21.87
CA ILE A 74 -12.59 -20.33 21.28
C ILE A 74 -11.20 -20.75 20.77
N ALA A 75 -10.68 -21.86 21.26
CA ALA A 75 -9.50 -22.53 20.75
C ALA A 75 -9.90 -23.94 20.30
N SER A 76 -10.08 -24.13 18.99
CA SER A 76 -10.64 -25.36 18.40
C SER A 76 -9.73 -26.01 17.35
N GLY A 77 -8.61 -25.38 17.01
CA GLY A 77 -7.55 -26.01 16.23
C GLY A 77 -6.67 -26.93 17.09
N PHE A 78 -6.07 -27.96 16.47
CA PHE A 78 -5.04 -28.76 17.14
C PHE A 78 -3.85 -27.86 17.50
N GLU A 79 -3.40 -27.89 18.75
CA GLU A 79 -2.35 -27.01 19.29
C GLU A 79 -2.63 -25.50 19.07
N SER A 80 -3.90 -25.10 19.04
CA SER A 80 -4.28 -23.69 18.93
C SER A 80 -4.16 -22.95 20.26
N MET A 81 -3.84 -21.65 20.20
CA MET A 81 -3.67 -20.82 21.39
C MET A 81 -4.47 -19.52 21.30
N VAL A 82 -5.17 -19.18 22.38
CA VAL A 82 -5.68 -17.82 22.63
C VAL A 82 -5.08 -17.30 23.94
N GLY A 83 -4.24 -16.27 23.88
CA GLY A 83 -3.62 -15.72 25.09
C GLY A 83 -4.59 -14.95 26.00
N GLY A 84 -5.74 -14.50 25.49
CA GLY A 84 -6.79 -13.89 26.30
C GLY A 84 -7.70 -12.95 25.50
N GLY A 85 -8.28 -11.95 26.16
CA GLY A 85 -9.16 -10.96 25.51
C GLY A 85 -10.63 -11.38 25.44
N TYR A 86 -11.39 -10.81 24.51
CA TYR A 86 -12.82 -11.06 24.36
C TYR A 86 -13.20 -11.51 22.96
N GLY A 87 -13.92 -12.63 22.83
CA GLY A 87 -14.50 -13.05 21.55
C GLY A 87 -13.48 -13.52 20.51
N ASN A 88 -12.28 -13.95 20.93
CA ASN A 88 -11.24 -14.37 20.00
C ASN A 88 -11.38 -15.84 19.60
N THR A 89 -11.08 -16.19 18.35
CA THR A 89 -11.18 -17.56 17.82
C THR A 89 -9.86 -17.99 17.18
N ALA A 90 -9.24 -19.06 17.70
CA ALA A 90 -8.13 -19.77 17.07
C ALA A 90 -8.61 -21.16 16.64
N SER A 91 -8.95 -21.33 15.36
CA SER A 91 -9.55 -22.56 14.82
C SER A 91 -8.67 -23.32 13.83
N GLY A 92 -7.61 -22.68 13.32
CA GLY A 92 -6.62 -23.34 12.46
C GLY A 92 -5.67 -24.25 13.23
N LEU A 93 -5.11 -25.25 12.55
CA LEU A 93 -4.03 -26.10 13.07
C LEU A 93 -2.81 -25.23 13.47
N TYR A 94 -2.30 -25.33 14.70
CA TYR A 94 -1.24 -24.47 15.25
C TYR A 94 -1.53 -22.95 15.17
N SER A 95 -2.79 -22.55 15.09
CA SER A 95 -3.16 -21.13 15.00
C SER A 95 -3.01 -20.42 16.34
N THR A 96 -2.65 -19.14 16.31
CA THR A 96 -2.47 -18.32 17.50
C THR A 96 -3.23 -17.01 17.41
N VAL A 97 -4.01 -16.69 18.44
CA VAL A 97 -4.46 -15.33 18.72
C VAL A 97 -3.82 -14.85 20.02
N GLY A 98 -2.99 -13.82 19.98
CA GLY A 98 -2.30 -13.32 21.17
C GLY A 98 -3.27 -12.78 22.22
N ALA A 99 -4.06 -11.75 21.87
CA ALA A 99 -5.13 -11.22 22.71
C ALA A 99 -6.06 -10.30 21.89
N GLY A 100 -6.79 -9.40 22.55
CA GLY A 100 -7.58 -8.35 21.89
C GLY A 100 -9.08 -8.66 21.87
N TYR A 101 -9.80 -8.07 20.92
CA TYR A 101 -11.25 -8.20 20.82
C TYR A 101 -11.65 -8.69 19.42
N ASN A 102 -12.38 -9.80 19.38
CA ASN A 102 -13.02 -10.35 18.17
C ASN A 102 -12.04 -10.72 17.04
N ASN A 103 -10.84 -11.18 17.38
CA ASN A 103 -9.84 -11.61 16.39
C ASN A 103 -10.03 -13.09 16.02
N THR A 104 -9.76 -13.44 14.76
CA THR A 104 -9.90 -14.81 14.24
C THR A 104 -8.62 -15.26 13.53
N ALA A 105 -8.03 -16.36 13.98
CA ALA A 105 -6.96 -17.08 13.29
C ALA A 105 -7.48 -18.46 12.85
N SER A 106 -7.86 -18.61 11.57
CA SER A 106 -8.53 -19.81 11.05
C SER A 106 -7.70 -20.61 10.04
N GLY A 107 -6.64 -20.02 9.47
CA GLY A 107 -5.70 -20.76 8.61
C GLY A 107 -4.75 -21.64 9.44
N ALA A 108 -4.22 -22.71 8.85
CA ALA A 108 -3.17 -23.49 9.50
C ALA A 108 -1.90 -22.64 9.69
N TYR A 109 -1.27 -22.69 10.86
CA TYR A 109 -0.12 -21.86 11.25
C TYR A 109 -0.39 -20.35 11.21
N SER A 110 -1.66 -19.93 11.16
CA SER A 110 -2.02 -18.52 11.11
C SER A 110 -1.83 -17.83 12.46
N THR A 111 -1.49 -16.54 12.42
CA THR A 111 -1.27 -15.75 13.63
C THR A 111 -2.00 -14.42 13.57
N VAL A 112 -2.75 -14.10 14.63
CA VAL A 112 -3.18 -12.73 14.93
C VAL A 112 -2.55 -12.31 16.26
N SER A 113 -1.58 -11.41 16.25
CA SER A 113 -0.91 -11.03 17.51
C SER A 113 -1.84 -10.28 18.47
N GLY A 114 -2.80 -9.51 17.95
CA GLY A 114 -3.85 -8.86 18.74
C GLY A 114 -4.67 -7.83 17.96
N GLY A 115 -5.22 -6.84 18.66
CA GLY A 115 -6.01 -5.75 18.06
C GLY A 115 -7.52 -5.98 18.11
N TYR A 116 -8.25 -5.34 17.18
CA TYR A 116 -9.71 -5.38 17.12
C TYR A 116 -10.22 -5.90 15.77
N SER A 117 -10.95 -7.00 15.78
CA SER A 117 -11.62 -7.57 14.60
C SER A 117 -10.69 -7.89 13.43
N ASN A 118 -9.50 -8.44 13.72
CA ASN A 118 -8.55 -8.88 12.71
C ASN A 118 -8.77 -10.36 12.34
N ILE A 119 -8.51 -10.72 11.08
CA ILE A 119 -8.73 -12.06 10.54
C ILE A 119 -7.46 -12.55 9.83
N ALA A 120 -6.87 -13.66 10.28
CA ALA A 120 -5.83 -14.40 9.57
C ALA A 120 -6.44 -15.74 9.10
N SER A 121 -6.95 -15.77 7.87
CA SER A 121 -7.67 -16.93 7.32
C SER A 121 -6.88 -17.73 6.31
N GLY A 122 -5.80 -17.18 5.74
CA GLY A 122 -4.89 -17.93 4.88
C GLY A 122 -3.96 -18.84 5.68
N ASP A 123 -3.55 -19.97 5.12
CA ASP A 123 -2.52 -20.80 5.74
C ASP A 123 -1.19 -20.05 5.82
N SER A 124 -0.50 -20.14 6.97
CA SER A 124 0.70 -19.37 7.32
C SER A 124 0.51 -17.85 7.24
N SER A 125 -0.73 -17.35 7.24
CA SER A 125 -0.99 -15.91 7.21
C SER A 125 -0.74 -15.25 8.56
N THR A 126 -0.44 -13.96 8.55
CA THR A 126 -0.20 -13.20 9.78
C THR A 126 -0.87 -11.84 9.75
N VAL A 127 -1.57 -11.50 10.82
CA VAL A 127 -1.95 -10.12 11.15
C VAL A 127 -1.25 -9.71 12.44
N SER A 128 -0.29 -8.77 12.35
CA SER A 128 0.48 -8.34 13.53
C SER A 128 -0.32 -7.45 14.48
N GLY A 129 -1.46 -6.88 14.04
CA GLY A 129 -2.34 -6.08 14.88
C GLY A 129 -3.20 -5.11 14.09
N GLY A 130 -3.61 -4.01 14.75
CA GLY A 130 -4.46 -2.98 14.17
C GLY A 130 -5.95 -3.32 14.28
N THR A 131 -6.74 -2.81 13.33
CA THR A 131 -8.21 -2.87 13.38
C THR A 131 -8.81 -3.26 12.03
N PHE A 132 -9.69 -4.26 12.00
CA PHE A 132 -10.39 -4.72 10.79
C PHE A 132 -9.46 -5.17 9.65
N ASN A 133 -8.28 -5.72 9.95
CA ASN A 133 -7.36 -6.21 8.94
C ASN A 133 -7.61 -7.69 8.62
N THR A 134 -7.51 -8.07 7.35
CA THR A 134 -7.66 -9.45 6.88
C THR A 134 -6.43 -9.89 6.09
N ALA A 135 -5.81 -11.00 6.50
CA ALA A 135 -4.79 -11.73 5.75
C ALA A 135 -5.39 -13.09 5.31
N GLY A 136 -5.90 -13.14 4.07
CA GLY A 136 -6.64 -14.28 3.51
C GLY A 136 -5.84 -15.16 2.55
N GLY A 137 -4.77 -14.63 1.93
CA GLY A 137 -3.92 -15.40 1.02
C GLY A 137 -2.93 -16.34 1.73
N TYR A 138 -2.45 -17.37 1.03
CA TYR A 138 -1.41 -18.27 1.53
C TYR A 138 -0.13 -17.49 1.84
N ALA A 139 0.40 -17.64 3.05
CA ALA A 139 1.58 -16.92 3.54
C ALA A 139 1.49 -15.39 3.35
N SER A 140 0.27 -14.84 3.41
CA SER A 140 0.02 -13.40 3.34
C SER A 140 0.27 -12.72 4.68
N SER A 141 0.68 -11.46 4.67
CA SER A 141 0.90 -10.70 5.90
C SER A 141 0.25 -9.32 5.86
N VAL A 142 -0.32 -8.90 7.00
CA VAL A 142 -0.70 -7.52 7.28
C VAL A 142 -0.01 -7.09 8.57
N CYS A 143 0.95 -6.18 8.48
CA CYS A 143 1.73 -5.74 9.64
C CYS A 143 0.95 -4.80 10.58
N GLY A 144 -0.20 -4.28 10.15
CA GLY A 144 -1.09 -3.46 10.97
C GLY A 144 -1.98 -2.52 10.16
N GLY A 145 -2.37 -1.41 10.77
CA GLY A 145 -3.22 -0.39 10.14
C GLY A 145 -4.72 -0.62 10.36
N HIS A 146 -5.53 -0.06 9.47
CA HIS A 146 -6.99 -0.12 9.58
C HIS A 146 -7.65 -0.51 8.25
N ARG A 147 -8.46 -1.58 8.28
CA ARG A 147 -9.24 -2.07 7.13
C ARG A 147 -8.41 -2.48 5.92
N ASN A 148 -7.27 -3.12 6.14
CA ASN A 148 -6.46 -3.66 5.05
C ASN A 148 -6.88 -5.10 4.71
N LEU A 149 -6.91 -5.44 3.43
CA LEU A 149 -7.30 -6.76 2.91
C LEU A 149 -6.18 -7.34 2.04
N ASN A 150 -5.58 -8.44 2.46
CA ASN A 150 -4.53 -9.13 1.73
C ASN A 150 -4.94 -10.57 1.37
N GLU A 151 -5.50 -10.74 0.18
CA GLU A 151 -5.90 -12.04 -0.38
C GLU A 151 -4.82 -12.65 -1.31
N GLY A 152 -3.75 -11.90 -1.59
CA GLY A 152 -2.65 -12.37 -2.44
C GLY A 152 -1.80 -13.44 -1.75
N ASN A 153 -1.31 -14.41 -2.52
CA ASN A 153 -0.37 -15.39 -1.99
C ASN A 153 1.04 -14.78 -1.87
N ASN A 154 1.74 -15.05 -0.77
CA ASN A 154 3.10 -14.56 -0.52
C ASN A 154 3.24 -13.03 -0.63
N SER A 155 2.18 -12.28 -0.31
CA SER A 155 2.14 -10.82 -0.40
C SER A 155 2.07 -10.17 0.98
N VAL A 156 2.39 -8.88 1.04
CA VAL A 156 2.44 -8.12 2.30
C VAL A 156 1.78 -6.74 2.18
N ILE A 157 0.98 -6.40 3.18
CA ILE A 157 0.60 -5.01 3.46
C ILE A 157 1.35 -4.54 4.70
N LEU A 158 2.25 -3.55 4.54
CA LEU A 158 3.12 -3.09 5.65
C LEU A 158 2.36 -2.25 6.69
N GLY A 159 1.15 -1.80 6.36
CA GLY A 159 0.33 -0.91 7.16
C GLY A 159 -0.51 -0.04 6.23
N GLY A 160 -1.12 1.01 6.77
CA GLY A 160 -1.97 1.92 6.00
C GLY A 160 -3.45 1.80 6.33
N LEU A 161 -4.27 2.38 5.47
CA LEU A 161 -5.71 2.52 5.67
C LEU A 161 -6.46 2.15 4.38
N HIS A 162 -7.29 1.12 4.43
CA HIS A 162 -8.10 0.65 3.30
C HIS A 162 -7.30 0.06 2.11
N ASP A 163 -6.11 -0.47 2.32
CA ASP A 163 -5.33 -1.09 1.25
C ASP A 163 -5.83 -2.50 0.92
N THR A 164 -5.84 -2.86 -0.37
CA THR A 164 -6.34 -4.13 -0.89
C THR A 164 -5.37 -4.76 -1.88
N LEU A 165 -4.88 -5.96 -1.54
CA LEU A 165 -4.24 -6.89 -2.46
C LEU A 165 -5.24 -8.03 -2.74
N THR A 166 -5.74 -8.15 -3.97
CA THR A 166 -6.71 -9.21 -4.31
C THR A 166 -6.03 -10.59 -4.40
N SER A 167 -6.82 -11.66 -4.59
CA SER A 167 -6.29 -13.01 -4.78
C SER A 167 -5.35 -13.15 -5.99
N SER A 168 -5.47 -12.27 -6.98
CA SER A 168 -4.58 -12.20 -8.14
C SER A 168 -3.25 -11.47 -7.84
N ALA A 169 -3.11 -10.84 -6.67
CA ALA A 169 -1.95 -10.04 -6.30
C ALA A 169 -0.85 -10.85 -5.60
N SER A 170 -0.52 -12.02 -6.14
CA SER A 170 0.54 -12.87 -5.58
C SER A 170 1.91 -12.20 -5.64
N VAL A 171 2.73 -12.36 -4.61
CA VAL A 171 4.11 -11.81 -4.52
C VAL A 171 4.11 -10.28 -4.66
N SER A 172 3.13 -9.60 -4.06
CA SER A 172 3.00 -8.14 -4.11
C SER A 172 3.19 -7.49 -2.73
N MET A 173 3.53 -6.21 -2.74
CA MET A 173 3.68 -5.36 -1.55
C MET A 173 2.85 -4.09 -1.71
N ALA A 174 2.12 -3.71 -0.66
CA ALA A 174 1.38 -2.45 -0.62
C ALA A 174 1.44 -1.75 0.75
N PHE A 175 1.33 -0.42 0.74
CA PHE A 175 1.07 0.38 1.94
C PHE A 175 0.67 1.82 1.57
N GLY A 176 -0.32 2.40 2.25
CA GLY A 176 -0.74 3.77 2.03
C GLY A 176 -2.19 4.02 2.43
N PHE A 177 -2.94 4.69 1.55
CA PHE A 177 -4.37 4.92 1.73
C PHE A 177 -5.13 4.44 0.48
N ARG A 178 -6.00 3.44 0.61
CA ARG A 178 -6.79 2.89 -0.51
C ARG A 178 -5.93 2.37 -1.68
N VAL A 179 -4.75 1.82 -1.42
CA VAL A 179 -3.97 1.09 -2.43
C VAL A 179 -4.80 -0.09 -2.93
N TYR A 180 -4.87 -0.29 -4.25
CA TYR A 180 -5.54 -1.43 -4.84
C TYR A 180 -4.61 -2.12 -5.84
N VAL A 181 -4.37 -3.41 -5.64
CA VAL A 181 -3.55 -4.24 -6.52
C VAL A 181 -4.32 -5.51 -6.86
N ASN A 182 -4.49 -5.77 -8.15
CA ASN A 182 -5.24 -6.92 -8.67
C ASN A 182 -4.40 -7.85 -9.57
N ASN A 183 -3.08 -7.72 -9.51
CA ASN A 183 -2.15 -8.47 -10.35
C ASN A 183 -0.86 -8.76 -9.57
N SER A 184 -0.14 -9.80 -9.95
CA SER A 184 1.00 -10.33 -9.22
C SER A 184 2.28 -9.52 -9.43
N ARG A 185 3.22 -9.60 -8.48
CA ARG A 185 4.59 -9.04 -8.56
C ARG A 185 4.66 -7.52 -8.62
N LYS A 186 3.89 -6.86 -7.75
CA LYS A 186 3.73 -5.39 -7.72
C LYS A 186 4.23 -4.80 -6.41
N VAL A 187 4.74 -3.57 -6.46
CA VAL A 187 4.98 -2.76 -5.26
C VAL A 187 4.26 -1.43 -5.46
N VAL A 188 3.24 -1.14 -4.67
CA VAL A 188 2.44 0.09 -4.83
C VAL A 188 2.29 0.78 -3.48
N PHE A 189 2.55 2.09 -3.42
CA PHE A 189 2.51 2.81 -2.16
C PHE A 189 2.03 4.27 -2.29
N PHE A 190 1.70 4.87 -1.14
CA PHE A 190 1.24 6.26 -0.99
C PHE A 190 0.06 6.61 -1.92
N ASN A 191 -0.94 5.75 -1.97
CA ASN A 191 -2.13 6.02 -2.77
C ASN A 191 -3.11 6.98 -2.05
N ASP A 192 -3.85 7.77 -2.83
CA ASP A 192 -5.18 8.34 -2.56
C ASP A 192 -5.88 8.58 -3.92
N TYR A 193 -7.21 8.67 -3.94
CA TYR A 193 -8.00 8.99 -5.14
C TYR A 193 -7.55 10.29 -5.83
N TYR A 194 -6.87 11.19 -5.11
CA TYR A 194 -6.53 12.54 -5.56
C TYR A 194 -5.03 12.91 -5.49
N SER A 195 -4.18 12.10 -4.85
CA SER A 195 -2.76 12.43 -4.67
C SER A 195 -1.85 11.28 -5.12
N GLY A 196 -1.41 11.39 -6.37
CA GLY A 196 -0.20 10.78 -6.95
C GLY A 196 0.03 9.29 -6.68
N TYR A 197 -0.19 8.46 -7.68
CA TYR A 197 0.26 7.07 -7.64
C TYR A 197 1.79 7.02 -7.75
N PHE A 198 2.49 6.38 -6.82
CA PHE A 198 3.84 5.83 -7.09
C PHE A 198 3.78 4.32 -7.02
N GLY A 199 4.35 3.65 -8.01
CA GLY A 199 4.44 2.19 -7.97
C GLY A 199 5.48 1.62 -8.92
N LEU A 200 5.97 0.44 -8.55
CA LEU A 200 6.81 -0.42 -9.36
C LEU A 200 5.99 -1.55 -9.97
N ASN A 201 6.18 -1.75 -11.28
CA ASN A 201 5.40 -2.68 -12.11
C ASN A 201 3.89 -2.43 -12.08
N ARG A 202 3.41 -1.25 -11.67
CA ARG A 202 1.99 -1.00 -11.40
C ARG A 202 1.08 -1.32 -12.60
N ASP A 203 -0.07 -1.93 -12.31
CA ASP A 203 -1.19 -2.08 -13.25
C ASP A 203 -2.23 -1.00 -12.89
N ASP A 204 -2.48 -0.10 -13.81
CA ASP A 204 -3.44 0.99 -13.59
C ASP A 204 -4.82 0.53 -14.06
N ASN A 205 -5.55 -0.23 -13.25
CA ASN A 205 -7.02 -0.50 -13.22
C ASN A 205 -7.91 -0.38 -14.51
N ASP A 206 -7.36 -0.33 -15.72
CA ASP A 206 -7.99 0.28 -16.91
C ASP A 206 -7.42 -0.30 -18.22
N GLY A 207 -7.05 -1.59 -18.24
CA GLY A 207 -6.80 -2.30 -19.51
C GLY A 207 -5.35 -2.75 -19.78
N GLY A 208 -4.56 -3.05 -18.75
CA GLY A 208 -3.42 -3.98 -18.89
C GLY A 208 -2.09 -3.39 -19.34
N ILE A 209 -1.90 -2.07 -19.23
CA ILE A 209 -0.57 -1.49 -19.45
C ILE A 209 0.20 -1.46 -18.13
N ASN A 210 1.14 -2.39 -17.99
CA ASN A 210 2.09 -2.41 -16.89
C ASN A 210 3.27 -1.48 -17.20
N TYR A 211 3.59 -0.56 -16.29
CA TYR A 211 4.81 0.23 -16.38
C TYR A 211 5.78 -0.17 -15.26
N PRO A 212 7.07 -0.37 -15.57
CA PRO A 212 8.11 -0.62 -14.56
C PRO A 212 8.12 0.41 -13.42
N ILE A 213 7.94 1.70 -13.75
CA ILE A 213 7.80 2.80 -12.79
C ILE A 213 6.70 3.72 -13.31
N HIS A 214 5.76 4.10 -12.46
CA HIS A 214 4.73 5.09 -12.76
C HIS A 214 4.62 6.07 -11.58
N VAL A 215 4.59 7.38 -11.90
CA VAL A 215 4.38 8.47 -10.95
C VAL A 215 3.20 9.33 -11.37
N GLY A 216 2.44 9.87 -10.40
CA GLY A 216 1.37 10.83 -10.64
C GLY A 216 -0.02 10.22 -10.84
N THR A 217 -0.98 11.01 -11.33
CA THR A 217 -2.38 10.55 -11.50
C THR A 217 -2.77 10.42 -12.97
N ARG A 218 -3.79 9.61 -13.22
CA ARG A 218 -4.55 9.61 -14.50
C ARG A 218 -5.69 10.64 -14.50
N THR A 219 -5.74 11.56 -13.54
CA THR A 219 -6.81 12.58 -13.48
C THR A 219 -6.64 13.63 -14.58
N THR A 220 -7.64 14.49 -14.73
CA THR A 220 -7.73 15.51 -15.79
C THR A 220 -6.56 16.50 -15.84
N ASN A 221 -5.73 16.57 -14.79
CA ASN A 221 -4.63 17.53 -14.70
C ASN A 221 -3.31 17.04 -15.35
N GLY A 222 -3.25 15.80 -15.84
CA GLY A 222 -2.10 15.28 -16.62
C GLY A 222 -0.79 15.13 -15.87
N ASN A 223 -0.80 15.09 -14.53
CA ASN A 223 0.42 15.02 -13.73
C ASN A 223 1.10 13.64 -13.69
N GLY A 224 0.82 12.75 -14.67
CA GLY A 224 1.35 11.40 -14.76
C GLY A 224 2.62 11.27 -15.63
N ALA A 225 3.55 10.39 -15.26
CA ALA A 225 4.71 10.02 -16.06
C ALA A 225 5.17 8.58 -15.77
N TYR A 226 5.66 7.87 -16.77
CA TYR A 226 6.04 6.45 -16.64
C TYR A 226 7.35 6.11 -17.34
N LEU A 227 8.02 5.06 -16.86
CA LEU A 227 9.11 4.41 -17.56
C LEU A 227 8.54 3.39 -18.55
N SER A 228 8.87 3.50 -19.83
CA SER A 228 8.44 2.54 -20.86
C SER A 228 9.17 1.21 -20.71
N TYR A 229 8.66 0.14 -21.34
CA TYR A 229 9.36 -1.14 -21.41
C TYR A 229 10.76 -1.05 -22.06
N GLY A 230 10.96 -0.08 -22.95
CA GLY A 230 12.25 0.18 -23.58
C GLY A 230 13.21 1.00 -22.72
N GLY A 231 12.82 1.39 -21.50
CA GLY A 231 13.66 2.19 -20.60
C GLY A 231 13.58 3.70 -20.83
N THR A 232 12.54 4.20 -21.52
CA THR A 232 12.37 5.64 -21.77
C THR A 232 11.41 6.27 -20.76
N TRP A 233 11.85 7.35 -20.09
CA TRP A 233 10.95 8.16 -19.29
C TRP A 233 9.98 8.95 -20.18
N THR A 234 8.67 8.77 -19.96
CA THR A 234 7.61 9.35 -20.77
C THR A 234 6.70 10.22 -19.91
N ASN A 235 6.66 11.53 -20.18
CA ASN A 235 5.74 12.45 -19.52
C ASN A 235 4.38 12.50 -20.25
N SER A 236 3.29 12.66 -19.50
CA SER A 236 1.97 12.92 -20.09
C SER A 236 1.93 14.27 -20.80
N SER A 237 1.39 14.31 -22.02
CA SER A 237 1.42 15.53 -22.85
C SER A 237 0.17 15.72 -23.73
N SER A 238 -0.92 15.00 -23.46
CA SER A 238 -2.18 15.13 -24.20
C SER A 238 -2.75 16.56 -24.09
N LYS A 239 -3.38 17.05 -25.17
CA LYS A 239 -4.15 18.31 -25.13
C LYS A 239 -5.30 18.24 -24.14
N THR A 240 -5.86 17.05 -23.88
CA THR A 240 -6.95 16.85 -22.91
C THR A 240 -6.54 17.14 -21.47
N PHE A 241 -5.24 17.22 -21.20
CA PHE A 241 -4.70 17.51 -19.88
C PHE A 241 -4.20 18.95 -19.73
N LYS A 242 -4.42 19.79 -20.76
CA LYS A 242 -3.85 21.12 -20.86
C LYS A 242 -4.95 22.12 -21.14
N GLU A 243 -4.80 23.32 -20.60
CA GLU A 243 -5.70 24.44 -20.78
C GLU A 243 -4.90 25.74 -20.90
N ASN A 244 -5.58 26.87 -21.10
CA ASN A 244 -4.97 28.20 -21.23
C ASN A 244 -3.90 28.28 -22.35
N PHE A 245 -4.20 27.74 -23.53
CA PHE A 245 -3.29 27.76 -24.67
C PHE A 245 -3.03 29.20 -25.16
N GLN A 246 -1.76 29.60 -25.16
CA GLN A 246 -1.32 30.90 -25.67
C GLN A 246 -0.41 30.71 -26.90
N PRO A 247 -0.57 31.51 -27.97
CA PRO A 247 0.36 31.50 -29.09
C PRO A 247 1.71 32.10 -28.69
N LEU A 248 2.81 31.57 -29.23
CA LEU A 248 4.15 32.11 -29.03
C LEU A 248 4.47 33.19 -30.05
N ASN A 249 5.02 34.33 -29.58
CA ASN A 249 5.62 35.32 -30.46
C ASN A 249 7.00 34.82 -30.94
N ARG A 250 7.07 34.41 -32.21
CA ARG A 250 8.24 33.74 -32.80
C ARG A 250 9.48 34.65 -32.87
N GLN A 251 9.31 35.94 -33.11
CA GLN A 251 10.44 36.87 -33.16
C GLN A 251 11.05 37.05 -31.77
N GLN A 252 10.21 37.32 -30.77
CA GLN A 252 10.65 37.44 -29.38
C GLN A 252 11.26 36.14 -28.86
N LEU A 253 10.76 34.98 -29.32
CA LEU A 253 11.32 33.67 -28.98
C LEU A 253 12.77 33.53 -29.46
N LEU A 254 13.06 33.87 -30.72
CA LEU A 254 14.43 33.81 -31.25
C LEU A 254 15.36 34.76 -30.51
N ASP A 255 14.90 35.97 -30.20
CA ASP A 255 15.70 36.96 -29.46
C ASP A 255 16.04 36.42 -28.06
N ARG A 256 15.06 35.83 -27.35
CA ARG A 256 15.27 35.19 -26.05
C ARG A 256 16.20 33.98 -26.12
N ILE A 257 16.06 33.11 -27.13
CA ILE A 257 16.98 31.98 -27.34
C ILE A 257 18.40 32.49 -27.57
N SER A 258 18.57 33.56 -28.36
CA SER A 258 19.91 34.10 -28.66
C SER A 258 20.62 34.69 -27.44
N GLN A 259 19.86 35.16 -26.45
CA GLN A 259 20.36 35.76 -25.22
C GLN A 259 20.52 34.75 -24.08
N LEU A 260 19.96 33.53 -24.23
CA LEU A 260 20.00 32.52 -23.19
C LEU A 260 21.42 31.96 -23.01
N PRO A 261 22.02 32.06 -21.81
CA PRO A 261 23.30 31.42 -21.53
C PRO A 261 23.19 29.90 -21.61
N VAL A 262 24.10 29.27 -22.35
CA VAL A 262 24.28 27.81 -22.38
C VAL A 262 25.72 27.50 -22.04
N GLY A 263 25.93 26.67 -21.01
CA GLY A 263 27.25 26.35 -20.50
C GLY A 263 27.48 24.85 -20.32
N SER A 264 28.74 24.47 -20.11
CA SER A 264 29.09 23.15 -19.58
C SER A 264 29.22 23.21 -18.07
N TRP A 265 28.59 22.26 -17.38
CA TRP A 265 28.57 22.19 -15.94
C TRP A 265 28.58 20.73 -15.47
N GLN A 266 28.74 20.53 -14.17
CA GLN A 266 28.63 19.22 -13.51
C GLN A 266 27.86 19.41 -12.20
N TYR A 267 27.19 18.36 -11.73
CA TYR A 267 26.60 18.40 -10.40
C TYR A 267 27.72 18.43 -9.33
N LYS A 268 27.41 19.00 -8.17
CA LYS A 268 28.29 18.89 -7.01
C LYS A 268 28.50 17.40 -6.70
N ASP A 269 29.73 17.04 -6.37
CA ASP A 269 30.13 15.67 -6.03
C ASP A 269 29.93 14.63 -7.16
N SER A 270 29.74 15.05 -8.41
CA SER A 270 29.72 14.17 -9.59
C SER A 270 30.93 14.40 -10.51
N GLN A 271 31.26 13.37 -11.32
CA GLN A 271 32.24 13.46 -12.40
C GLN A 271 31.58 13.66 -13.77
N GLU A 272 30.24 13.61 -13.81
CA GLU A 272 29.46 13.67 -15.04
C GLU A 272 29.33 15.12 -15.50
N ARG A 273 29.73 15.39 -16.75
CA ARG A 273 29.55 16.69 -17.37
C ARG A 273 28.28 16.73 -18.20
N HIS A 274 27.61 17.86 -18.10
CA HIS A 274 26.41 18.20 -18.84
C HIS A 274 26.63 19.50 -19.62
N ILE A 275 25.83 19.70 -20.65
CA ILE A 275 25.73 20.95 -21.39
C ILE A 275 24.26 21.35 -21.41
N GLY A 276 23.97 22.58 -21.03
CA GLY A 276 22.60 23.08 -21.02
C GLY A 276 22.48 24.46 -20.39
N PRO A 277 21.27 25.05 -20.43
CA PRO A 277 20.98 26.28 -19.71
C PRO A 277 20.89 26.03 -18.19
N TYR A 278 21.04 27.10 -17.42
CA TYR A 278 20.71 27.10 -16.00
C TYR A 278 19.20 27.32 -15.82
N ALA A 279 18.61 26.71 -14.80
CA ALA A 279 17.16 26.73 -14.59
C ALA A 279 16.66 28.17 -14.34
N GLU A 280 17.42 28.97 -13.60
CA GLU A 280 17.11 30.35 -13.28
C GLU A 280 17.02 31.23 -14.53
N ASP A 281 18.03 31.13 -15.40
CA ASP A 281 18.08 31.88 -16.65
C ASP A 281 16.96 31.45 -17.60
N PHE A 282 16.70 30.13 -17.70
CA PHE A 282 15.68 29.60 -18.59
C PHE A 282 14.27 30.01 -18.16
N VAL A 283 13.95 29.88 -16.86
CA VAL A 283 12.66 30.29 -16.31
C VAL A 283 12.47 31.79 -16.47
N SER A 284 13.51 32.60 -16.24
CA SER A 284 13.45 34.05 -16.47
C SER A 284 13.23 34.42 -17.93
N ALA A 285 13.80 33.67 -18.88
CA ALA A 285 13.69 33.95 -20.31
C ALA A 285 12.32 33.55 -20.89
N PHE A 286 11.78 32.39 -20.49
CA PHE A 286 10.60 31.78 -21.14
C PHE A 286 9.33 31.77 -20.29
N ASP A 287 9.39 32.19 -19.03
CA ASP A 287 8.22 32.31 -18.14
C ASP A 287 7.47 30.97 -17.92
N VAL A 288 8.22 29.88 -17.80
CA VAL A 288 7.71 28.50 -17.57
C VAL A 288 7.84 28.08 -16.10
N GLY A 289 7.39 26.86 -15.77
CA GLY A 289 7.47 26.30 -14.42
C GLY A 289 6.35 26.74 -13.47
N THR A 290 6.40 26.22 -12.24
CA THR A 290 5.37 26.42 -11.21
C THR A 290 5.54 27.75 -10.49
N ILE A 291 4.44 28.46 -10.24
CA ILE A 291 4.42 29.62 -9.34
C ILE A 291 4.13 29.12 -7.93
N ARG A 292 5.02 29.46 -6.99
CA ARG A 292 4.88 29.14 -5.57
C ARG A 292 3.82 30.03 -4.92
N GLU A 293 3.35 29.66 -3.73
CA GLU A 293 2.36 30.43 -2.98
C GLU A 293 2.78 31.89 -2.69
N ASP A 294 4.10 32.16 -2.63
CA ASP A 294 4.66 33.50 -2.43
C ASP A 294 4.70 34.35 -3.72
N GLY A 295 4.16 33.85 -4.82
CA GLY A 295 4.11 34.51 -6.13
C GLY A 295 5.41 34.42 -6.93
N LYS A 296 6.46 33.76 -6.42
CA LYS A 296 7.71 33.56 -7.16
C LYS A 296 7.67 32.28 -7.97
N ARG A 297 8.33 32.28 -9.13
CA ARG A 297 8.53 31.04 -9.91
C ARG A 297 9.55 30.15 -9.23
N GLU A 298 9.25 28.85 -9.22
CA GLU A 298 10.24 27.83 -8.94
C GLU A 298 11.25 27.79 -10.09
N ASN A 299 12.50 28.04 -9.78
CA ASN A 299 13.55 28.29 -10.78
C ASN A 299 14.82 27.46 -10.53
N MET A 300 14.75 26.48 -9.63
CA MET A 300 15.84 25.55 -9.33
C MET A 300 15.77 24.24 -10.13
N TYR A 301 14.67 24.02 -10.85
CA TYR A 301 14.42 22.81 -11.62
C TYR A 301 13.97 23.16 -13.03
N LEU A 302 14.37 22.34 -13.99
CA LEU A 302 14.06 22.54 -15.40
C LEU A 302 13.40 21.29 -15.98
N ALA A 303 12.18 21.44 -16.49
CA ALA A 303 11.49 20.35 -17.15
C ALA A 303 12.07 20.11 -18.54
N ALA A 304 12.48 18.88 -18.83
CA ALA A 304 12.98 18.50 -20.16
C ALA A 304 11.95 18.81 -21.28
N GLY A 305 10.65 18.75 -20.95
CA GLY A 305 9.57 19.11 -21.88
C GLY A 305 9.57 20.60 -22.28
N ASP A 306 9.92 21.51 -21.36
CA ASP A 306 9.99 22.94 -21.65
C ASP A 306 11.16 23.24 -22.58
N VAL A 307 12.33 22.65 -22.31
CA VAL A 307 13.52 22.78 -23.15
C VAL A 307 13.26 22.26 -24.56
N ALA A 308 12.66 21.07 -24.68
CA ALA A 308 12.29 20.49 -25.96
C ALA A 308 11.23 21.33 -26.71
N GLY A 309 10.26 21.88 -25.98
CA GLY A 309 9.23 22.76 -26.52
C GLY A 309 9.82 24.06 -27.10
N VAL A 310 10.71 24.72 -26.36
CA VAL A 310 11.42 25.92 -26.80
C VAL A 310 12.32 25.61 -28.01
N ALA A 311 13.07 24.51 -27.99
CA ALA A 311 13.91 24.11 -29.12
C ALA A 311 13.09 23.90 -30.40
N LEU A 312 11.97 23.16 -30.33
CA LEU A 312 11.11 22.92 -31.49
C LEU A 312 10.45 24.21 -32.00
N ALA A 313 10.01 25.08 -31.09
CA ALA A 313 9.43 26.37 -31.44
C ALA A 313 10.49 27.30 -32.09
N GLY A 314 11.72 27.27 -31.60
CA GLY A 314 12.87 27.97 -32.18
C GLY A 314 13.18 27.49 -33.59
N VAL A 315 13.23 26.18 -33.83
CA VAL A 315 13.42 25.60 -35.18
C VAL A 315 12.34 26.09 -36.14
N LYS A 316 11.06 26.07 -35.72
CA LYS A 316 9.97 26.59 -36.55
C LYS A 316 10.11 28.08 -36.86
N ALA A 317 10.53 28.88 -35.89
CA ALA A 317 10.75 30.32 -36.08
C ALA A 317 11.94 30.59 -37.02
N LEU A 318 13.01 29.79 -36.94
CA LEU A 318 14.15 29.89 -37.86
C LEU A 318 13.75 29.55 -39.30
N LEU A 319 12.98 28.48 -39.51
CA LEU A 319 12.50 28.10 -40.85
C LEU A 319 11.68 29.22 -41.49
N GLU A 320 10.75 29.81 -40.75
CA GLU A 320 9.96 30.95 -41.26
C GLU A 320 10.84 32.15 -41.61
N ARG A 321 11.86 32.44 -40.78
CA ARG A 321 12.79 33.53 -41.07
C ARG A 321 13.65 33.25 -42.31
N ILE A 322 14.04 31.99 -42.54
CA ILE A 322 14.75 31.58 -43.75
C ILE A 322 13.87 31.78 -44.98
N GLU A 323 12.61 31.32 -44.96
CA GLU A 323 11.67 31.51 -46.07
C GLU A 323 11.45 33.01 -46.39
N GLN A 324 11.34 33.85 -45.36
CA GLN A 324 11.22 35.31 -45.54
C GLN A 324 12.48 35.92 -46.16
N LEU A 325 13.66 35.47 -45.76
CA LEU A 325 14.93 35.93 -46.32
C LEU A 325 15.10 35.48 -47.77
N GLU A 326 14.78 34.23 -48.10
CA GLU A 326 14.82 33.71 -49.46
C GLU A 326 13.88 34.49 -50.39
N LYS A 327 12.66 34.77 -49.93
CA LYS A 327 11.70 35.60 -50.68
C LYS A 327 12.27 37.00 -50.94
N ARG A 328 12.84 37.64 -49.92
CA ARG A 328 13.41 38.98 -50.06
C ARG A 328 14.62 38.98 -51.00
N ILE A 329 15.45 37.94 -50.97
CA ILE A 329 16.57 37.78 -51.90
C ILE A 329 16.03 37.66 -53.34
N ALA A 330 15.02 36.84 -53.58
CA ALA A 330 14.41 36.68 -54.90
C ALA A 330 13.79 37.99 -55.43
N GLU A 331 13.11 38.76 -54.57
CA GLU A 331 12.57 40.08 -54.91
C GLU A 331 13.69 41.07 -55.31
N LEU A 332 14.76 41.14 -54.50
CA LEU A 332 15.91 42.01 -54.77
C LEU A 332 16.69 41.59 -56.04
N GLU A 333 16.74 40.30 -56.36
CA GLU A 333 17.35 39.79 -57.59
C GLU A 333 16.48 40.11 -58.82
N ALA A 334 15.16 40.11 -58.68
CA ALA A 334 14.24 40.51 -59.75
C ALA A 334 14.30 42.02 -60.03
N GLU A 335 14.47 42.87 -59.01
CA GLU A 335 14.62 44.33 -59.17
C GLU A 335 15.93 44.76 -59.85
N LYS A 336 16.96 43.88 -59.85
CA LYS A 336 18.26 44.14 -60.48
C LYS A 336 18.35 43.69 -61.95
N ARG A 337 17.31 43.04 -62.48
CA ARG A 337 17.20 42.63 -63.89
C ARG A 337 16.36 43.63 -64.67
#